data_AF-A0A529C5A1-F1
#
_entry.id   AF-A0A529C5A1-F1
#
_cell.length_a   1.000
_cell.length_b   1.000
_cell.length_c   1.000
_cell.angle_alpha   90.00
_cell.angle_beta   90.00
_cell.angle_gamma   90.00
#
_symmetry.space_group_name_H-M   'P 1'
#
loop_
_entity.id
_entity.type
_entity.pdbx_description
1 polymer ?
#
loop_
_entity_poly.entity_id
_entity_poly.type
_entity_poly.pdbx_seq_one_letter_code
_entity_poly.pdbx_strand_id
1 'polypeptide(L)' 'GTYVDGLRISETGLAALDLKSHHSIRVRIGVKDDANRPGGINIFGKGFGNYDQDILLRIKTA' A
#
# COMPACT_ATOMS: atom_id res chain seq x y z
N GLY A 1 9.54 9.44 -1.06
CA GLY A 1 8.94 9.39 0.28
C GLY A 1 7.62 8.66 0.20
N THR A 2 7.26 7.97 1.28
CA THR A 2 5.95 7.32 1.45
C THR A 2 5.08 8.22 2.33
N TYR A 3 3.82 8.40 1.95
CA TYR A 3 2.90 9.33 2.60
C TYR A 3 1.59 8.64 2.93
N VAL A 4 0.99 9.01 4.07
CA VAL A 4 -0.38 8.65 4.48
C VAL A 4 -1.08 9.95 4.84
N ASP A 5 -2.22 10.23 4.20
CA ASP A 5 -3.00 11.47 4.40
C ASP A 5 -2.17 12.76 4.30
N GLY A 6 -1.20 12.78 3.37
CA GLY A 6 -0.29 13.91 3.15
C GLY A 6 0.88 13.98 4.15
N LEU A 7 0.88 13.20 5.22
CA LEU A 7 1.99 13.11 6.17
C LEU A 7 3.05 12.12 5.68
N ARG A 8 4.33 12.52 5.71
CA ARG A 8 5.44 11.63 5.34
C ARG A 8 5.70 10.61 6.45
N ILE A 9 5.63 9.32 6.11
CA ILE A 9 5.86 8.21 7.05
C ILE A 9 7.16 7.44 6.78
N SER A 10 7.80 7.65 5.62
CA SER A 10 9.09 7.04 5.28
C SER A 10 9.85 7.84 4.23
N GLU A 11 11.17 7.71 4.25
CA GLU A 11 12.06 8.24 3.21
C GLU A 11 11.91 7.49 1.87
N THR A 12 11.52 6.21 1.90
CA THR A 12 11.40 5.32 0.73
C THR A 12 10.57 5.97 -0.39
N GLY A 13 11.09 6.01 -1.62
CA GLY A 13 10.42 6.61 -2.80
C GLY A 13 10.49 5.70 -4.02
N LEU A 14 9.93 6.15 -5.15
CA LEU A 14 9.83 5.34 -6.38
C LEU A 14 11.18 4.81 -6.86
N ALA A 15 12.25 5.62 -6.77
CA ALA A 15 13.60 5.18 -7.15
C ALA A 15 14.12 4.04 -6.25
N ALA A 16 13.74 4.01 -4.98
CA ALA A 16 14.11 2.93 -4.05
C ALA A 16 13.32 1.63 -4.28
N LEU A 17 12.19 1.71 -4.99
CA LEU A 17 11.36 0.56 -5.34
C LEU A 17 11.77 -0.08 -6.68
N ASP A 18 12.62 0.59 -7.46
CA ASP A 18 13.12 0.15 -8.76
C ASP A 18 12.06 -0.51 -9.67
N LEU A 19 10.87 0.09 -9.74
CA LEU A 19 9.70 -0.54 -10.37
C LEU A 19 9.91 -0.89 -11.86
N LYS A 20 10.84 -0.22 -12.55
CA LYS A 20 11.13 -0.44 -13.98
C LYS A 20 11.89 -1.75 -14.24
N SER A 21 12.63 -2.26 -13.25
CA SER A 21 13.37 -3.51 -13.40
C SER A 21 12.53 -4.77 -13.17
N HIS A 22 11.26 -4.59 -12.75
CA HIS A 22 10.35 -5.69 -12.42
C HIS A 22 9.30 -5.95 -13.51
N HIS A 23 9.17 -7.21 -13.94
CA HIS A 23 8.16 -7.64 -14.92
C HIS A 23 6.73 -7.78 -14.34
N SER A 24 6.60 -7.78 -13.02
CA SER A 24 5.31 -7.81 -12.32
C SER A 24 5.43 -7.12 -10.97
N ILE A 25 4.32 -6.60 -10.46
CA ILE A 25 4.26 -5.94 -9.15
C ILE A 25 3.50 -6.85 -8.20
N ARG A 26 4.19 -7.31 -7.15
CA ARG A 26 3.58 -8.07 -6.06
C ARG A 26 3.21 -7.13 -4.94
N VAL A 27 1.91 -7.02 -4.68
CA VAL A 27 1.39 -6.27 -3.52
C VAL A 27 1.10 -7.26 -2.40
N ARG A 28 1.59 -6.96 -1.19
CA ARG A 28 1.28 -7.72 0.02
C ARG A 28 0.56 -6.82 1.01
N ILE A 29 -0.63 -7.25 1.44
CA ILE A 29 -1.36 -6.67 2.56
C ILE A 29 -1.24 -7.66 3.70
N GLY A 30 -0.67 -7.25 4.83
CA GLY A 30 -0.41 -8.17 5.93
C GLY A 30 -0.02 -7.44 7.20
N VAL A 31 -0.24 -8.11 8.32
CA VAL A 31 0.32 -7.72 9.61
C VAL A 31 1.80 -8.08 9.61
N LYS A 32 2.65 -7.27 10.25
CA LYS A 32 4.07 -7.58 10.36
C LYS A 32 4.28 -8.76 11.30
N ASP A 33 5.31 -9.55 11.01
CA ASP A 33 5.66 -10.72 11.81
C ASP A 33 6.06 -10.34 13.24
N ASP A 34 6.57 -9.11 13.44
CA ASP A 34 7.00 -8.54 14.73
C ASP A 34 5.95 -7.61 15.36
N ALA A 35 4.72 -7.60 14.88
CA ALA A 35 3.68 -6.72 15.42
C ALA A 35 3.40 -7.04 16.90
N ASN A 36 3.51 -6.04 17.78
CA ASN A 36 3.31 -6.20 19.23
C ASN A 36 1.90 -6.70 19.62
N ARG A 37 0.89 -6.46 18.77
CA ARG A 37 -0.49 -6.94 18.95
C ARG A 37 -1.02 -7.43 17.60
N PRO A 38 -0.65 -8.65 17.16
CA PRO A 38 -1.02 -9.12 15.85
C PRO A 38 -2.52 -9.45 15.83
N GLY A 39 -3.26 -8.75 14.97
CA GLY A 39 -4.65 -9.05 14.65
C GLY A 39 -4.80 -9.64 13.26
N GLY A 40 -6.05 -9.68 12.78
CA GLY A 40 -6.34 -9.96 11.37
C GLY A 40 -6.49 -8.69 10.55
N ILE A 41 -6.70 -8.85 9.25
CA ILE A 41 -7.07 -7.77 8.33
C ILE A 41 -8.42 -8.11 7.71
N ASN A 42 -9.36 -7.18 7.79
CA ASN A 42 -10.59 -7.22 7.00
C ASN A 42 -10.47 -6.20 5.87
N ILE A 43 -10.81 -6.61 4.66
CA ILE A 43 -10.80 -5.72 3.49
C ILE A 43 -12.23 -5.64 2.97
N PHE A 44 -12.73 -4.42 2.86
CA PHE A 44 -14.05 -4.13 2.34
C PHE A 44 -13.89 -3.31 1.06
N GLY A 45 -14.66 -3.66 0.03
CA GLY A 45 -14.71 -2.93 -1.23
C GLY A 45 -15.86 -1.93 -1.26
N LYS A 46 -16.37 -1.70 -2.46
CA LYS A 46 -17.52 -0.83 -2.70
C LYS A 46 -18.71 -1.16 -1.77
N GLY A 47 -19.40 -0.13 -1.28
CA GLY A 47 -20.53 -0.25 -0.35
C GLY A 47 -20.18 -0.20 1.13
N PHE A 48 -18.91 -0.05 1.50
CA PHE A 48 -18.44 0.01 2.90
C PHE A 48 -17.45 1.16 3.13
N GLY A 49 -17.46 1.72 4.35
CA GLY A 49 -16.51 2.77 4.77
C GLY A 49 -16.86 4.17 4.25
N ASN A 50 -15.87 5.07 4.24
CA ASN A 50 -16.07 6.48 3.87
C ASN A 50 -16.03 6.72 2.35
N TYR A 51 -15.59 5.73 1.57
CA TYR A 51 -15.41 5.85 0.12
C TYR A 51 -15.96 4.62 -0.58
N ASP A 52 -16.81 4.85 -1.58
CA ASP A 52 -17.47 3.79 -2.34
C ASP A 52 -16.55 3.24 -3.45
N GLN A 53 -15.47 2.55 -3.05
CA GLN A 53 -14.42 2.08 -3.96
C GLN A 53 -13.87 0.70 -3.57
N ASP A 54 -13.48 -0.08 -4.57
CA ASP A 54 -12.67 -1.28 -4.40
C ASP A 54 -11.18 -0.93 -4.21
N ILE A 55 -10.31 -1.95 -4.11
CA ILE A 55 -8.86 -1.75 -4.06
C ILE A 55 -8.35 -1.29 -5.43
N LEU A 56 -7.91 -0.03 -5.53
CA LEU A 56 -7.37 0.54 -6.75
C LEU A 56 -5.85 0.68 -6.68
N LEU A 57 -5.12 -0.08 -7.49
CA LEU A 57 -3.69 0.12 -7.72
C LEU A 57 -3.48 1.00 -8.96
N ARG A 58 -2.90 2.19 -8.78
CA ARG A 58 -2.51 3.09 -9.88
C ARG A 58 -1.00 3.28 -9.85
N ILE A 59 -0.33 2.93 -10.94
CA ILE A 59 1.11 3.11 -11.09
C ILE A 59 1.35 4.14 -12.18
N LYS A 60 2.07 5.20 -11.83
CA LYS A 60 2.59 6.19 -12.78
C LYS A 60 4.09 6.18 -12.67
N THR A 61 4.76 5.71 -13.72
CA THR A 61 6.20 5.83 -13.87
C THR A 61 6.49 6.93 -14.89
N ALA A 62 7.62 7.62 -14.72
CA ALA A 62 8.09 8.64 -15.67
C ALA A 62 8.59 8.02 -16.97
#